data_AF-A0A1M5L2C4-F1
#
_entry.id   AF-A0A1M5L2C4-F1
#
_cell.length_a   1.000
_cell.length_b   1.000
_cell.length_c   1.000
_cell.angle_alpha   90.00
_cell.angle_beta   90.00
_cell.angle_gamma   90.00
#
_symmetry.space_group_name_H-M   'P 1'
#
loop_
_entity.id
_entity.type
_entity.pdbx_description
1 polymer ?
#
loop_
_entity_poly.entity_id
_entity_poly.type
_entity_poly.pdbx_seq_one_letter_code
_entity_poly.pdbx_strand_id
1 'polypeptide(L)'
;MNPRAHHYLFAHRELREILFQDLSAFVKLTESSLFGSWLSRLWTKVGDDVYAGGLGAKLPGTALAFESIADGGARYTLITLPTPEAVVEVFFIAIVVCEQPYKYYRYLVLEKCEEGRVGIGPSAGVLCEWFSDGGRRNHNWYLSPEKELFHSAIKEMHRRERVRFELGLNSTMKSLWNPKRENKPSKNATEEEEFRTPHIYYAMVAVPEALNALLNSEGSFPRGEPDLAKAREKLTANKAKQLDNLLAQQWKRAHEISFPNTSTSKSLHAELVDLTVGIFLLISFPEPIEAPEPFFMLCPLDKAFGKKTNNVIYLAELPRGRSNFEVIISRLEADKGYAILGSLEDCTKDTFIQGMKGFFQGQEFDQPAGILDHLQTIARTFGVLKSLQPKKQK
;
A
#
# COMPACT_ATOMS: atom_id res chain seq x y z
N MET A 1 -25.31 -11.68 12.25
CA MET A 1 -25.21 -12.12 13.67
C MET A 1 -24.49 -11.03 14.45
N ASN A 2 -24.83 -10.81 15.72
CA ASN A 2 -24.11 -9.84 16.56
C ASN A 2 -22.76 -10.44 17.00
N PRO A 3 -21.67 -9.65 17.04
CA PRO A 3 -20.39 -10.11 17.56
C PRO A 3 -20.50 -10.52 19.02
N ARG A 4 -19.89 -11.66 19.37
CA ARG A 4 -19.75 -12.15 20.74
C ARG A 4 -18.92 -11.13 21.52
N ALA A 5 -19.52 -10.51 22.53
CA ALA A 5 -18.89 -9.49 23.35
C ALA A 5 -17.55 -9.98 23.95
N HIS A 6 -17.45 -11.26 24.29
CA HIS A 6 -16.23 -11.88 24.80
C HIS A 6 -15.04 -11.73 23.83
N HIS A 7 -15.22 -12.07 22.55
CA HIS A 7 -14.19 -11.89 21.52
C HIS A 7 -13.75 -10.43 21.44
N TYR A 8 -14.73 -9.54 21.35
CA TYR A 8 -14.47 -8.12 21.13
C TYR A 8 -13.72 -7.51 22.32
N LEU A 9 -14.19 -7.74 23.55
CA LEU A 9 -13.57 -7.19 24.75
C LEU A 9 -12.16 -7.74 24.97
N PHE A 10 -11.95 -9.04 24.73
CA PHE A 10 -10.63 -9.63 24.89
C PHE A 10 -9.61 -9.05 23.90
N ALA A 11 -9.93 -9.07 22.60
CA ALA A 11 -8.99 -8.69 21.54
C ALA A 11 -8.83 -7.18 21.36
N HIS A 12 -9.90 -6.39 21.52
CA HIS A 12 -9.86 -4.96 21.21
C HIS A 12 -9.70 -4.05 22.43
N ARG A 13 -9.86 -4.60 23.64
CA ARG A 13 -9.77 -3.83 24.89
C ARG A 13 -8.72 -4.39 25.83
N GLU A 14 -9.00 -5.52 26.46
CA GLU A 14 -8.27 -5.99 27.65
C GLU A 14 -6.83 -6.39 27.35
N LEU A 15 -6.61 -7.29 26.38
CA LEU A 15 -5.26 -7.74 26.05
C LEU A 15 -4.40 -6.59 25.51
N ARG A 16 -5.00 -5.72 24.69
CA ARG A 16 -4.39 -4.52 24.13
C ARG A 16 -3.98 -3.53 25.22
N GLU A 17 -4.88 -3.22 26.16
CA GLU A 17 -4.62 -2.28 27.25
C GLU A 17 -3.49 -2.77 28.15
N ILE A 18 -3.48 -4.05 28.49
CA ILE A 18 -2.41 -4.65 29.30
C ILE A 18 -1.06 -4.54 28.55
N LEU A 19 -1.02 -4.86 27.26
CA LEU A 19 0.19 -4.73 26.44
C LEU A 19 0.74 -3.30 26.47
N PHE A 20 -0.12 -2.30 26.27
CA PHE A 20 0.31 -0.91 26.15
C PHE A 20 0.53 -0.21 27.51
N GLN A 21 0.00 -0.75 28.60
CA GLN A 21 0.24 -0.25 29.95
C GLN A 21 1.70 -0.49 30.40
N ASP A 22 2.22 -1.70 30.18
CA ASP A 22 3.62 -2.03 30.46
C ASP A 22 4.14 -3.06 29.44
N LEU A 23 4.61 -2.53 28.31
CA LEU A 23 5.16 -3.33 27.23
C LEU A 23 6.33 -4.20 27.69
N SER A 24 7.21 -3.69 28.56
CA SER A 24 8.40 -4.46 28.96
C SER A 24 8.01 -5.65 29.84
N ALA A 25 7.09 -5.46 30.78
CA ALA A 25 6.56 -6.56 31.58
C ALA A 25 5.80 -7.56 30.71
N PHE A 26 5.01 -7.07 29.75
CA PHE A 26 4.26 -7.94 28.84
C PHE A 26 5.19 -8.81 27.96
N VAL A 27 6.25 -8.23 27.38
CA VAL A 27 7.23 -9.00 26.58
C VAL A 27 7.88 -10.10 27.42
N LYS A 28 8.34 -9.79 28.64
CA LYS A 28 8.88 -10.81 29.56
C LYS A 28 7.86 -11.89 29.88
N LEU A 29 6.59 -11.51 30.02
CA LEU A 29 5.51 -12.46 30.27
C LEU A 29 5.33 -13.41 29.08
N THR A 30 5.36 -12.92 27.83
CA THR A 30 5.23 -13.77 26.61
C THR A 30 6.37 -14.79 26.45
N GLU A 31 7.53 -14.52 27.03
CA GLU A 31 8.69 -15.43 27.05
C GLU A 31 8.60 -16.48 28.16
N SER A 32 7.75 -16.24 29.17
CA SER A 32 7.65 -17.11 30.33
C SER A 32 6.77 -18.33 30.04
N SER A 33 7.07 -19.44 30.73
CA SER A 33 6.18 -20.62 30.75
C SER A 33 4.81 -20.34 31.37
N LEU A 34 4.64 -19.19 32.03
CA LEU A 34 3.38 -18.77 32.64
C LEU A 34 2.42 -18.13 31.64
N PHE A 35 2.88 -17.73 30.45
CA PHE A 35 2.08 -16.96 29.49
C PHE A 35 0.73 -17.64 29.17
N GLY A 36 0.75 -18.94 28.86
CA GLY A 36 -0.48 -19.69 28.56
C GLY A 36 -1.50 -19.69 29.69
N SER A 37 -1.04 -19.95 30.92
CA SER A 37 -1.90 -19.93 32.12
C SER A 37 -2.46 -18.53 32.40
N TRP A 38 -1.65 -17.50 32.17
CA TRP A 38 -2.05 -16.10 32.32
C TRP A 38 -3.09 -15.70 31.27
N LEU A 39 -2.87 -16.07 30.01
CA LEU A 39 -3.76 -15.78 28.88
C LEU A 39 -5.14 -16.45 29.08
N SER A 40 -5.16 -17.71 29.52
CA SER A 40 -6.40 -18.44 29.83
C SER A 40 -7.18 -17.81 31.00
N ARG A 41 -6.49 -17.31 32.03
CA ARG A 41 -7.12 -16.56 33.13
C ARG A 41 -7.70 -15.23 32.65
N LEU A 42 -6.98 -14.49 31.82
CA LEU A 42 -7.48 -13.24 31.24
C LEU A 42 -8.76 -13.49 30.44
N TRP A 43 -8.75 -14.48 29.54
CA TRP A 43 -9.92 -14.89 28.77
C TRP A 43 -11.10 -15.27 29.69
N THR A 44 -10.87 -16.13 30.68
CA THR A 44 -11.91 -16.53 31.64
C THR A 44 -12.50 -15.32 32.35
N LYS A 45 -11.66 -14.39 32.81
CA LYS A 45 -12.10 -13.14 33.45
C LYS A 45 -12.98 -12.31 32.52
N VAL A 46 -12.60 -12.13 31.25
CA VAL A 46 -13.43 -11.39 30.28
C VAL A 46 -14.78 -12.08 30.08
N GLY A 47 -14.80 -13.42 29.99
CA GLY A 47 -16.03 -14.19 29.93
C GLY A 47 -16.92 -14.00 31.15
N ASP A 48 -16.34 -13.98 32.35
CA ASP A 48 -17.06 -13.71 33.60
C ASP A 48 -17.69 -12.31 33.60
N ASP A 49 -16.93 -11.28 33.20
CA ASP A 49 -17.42 -9.89 33.10
C ASP A 49 -18.57 -9.78 32.08
N VAL A 50 -18.46 -10.44 30.92
CA VAL A 50 -19.50 -10.47 29.87
C VAL A 50 -20.79 -11.10 30.38
N TYR A 51 -20.69 -12.23 31.08
CA TYR A 51 -21.85 -12.93 31.62
C TYR A 51 -22.51 -12.13 32.74
N ALA A 52 -21.73 -11.61 33.68
CA ALA A 52 -22.24 -10.78 34.78
C ALA A 52 -22.91 -9.50 34.27
N GLY A 53 -22.40 -8.90 33.20
CA GLY A 53 -22.98 -7.73 32.54
C GLY A 53 -24.18 -8.03 31.63
N GLY A 54 -24.58 -9.29 31.47
CA GLY A 54 -25.68 -9.67 30.56
C GLY A 54 -25.38 -9.42 29.08
N LEU A 55 -24.10 -9.33 28.70
CA LEU A 55 -23.66 -9.01 27.34
C LEU A 55 -23.52 -10.24 26.42
N GLY A 56 -23.60 -11.44 26.98
CA GLY A 56 -23.54 -12.69 26.22
C GLY A 56 -23.13 -13.91 27.05
N ALA A 57 -22.86 -15.01 26.36
CA ALA A 57 -22.40 -16.25 26.97
C ALA A 57 -20.89 -16.25 27.25
N LYS A 58 -20.49 -17.04 28.25
CA LYS A 58 -19.07 -17.36 28.48
C LYS A 58 -18.58 -18.30 27.37
N LEU A 59 -17.33 -18.13 26.96
CA LEU A 59 -16.66 -19.06 26.06
C LEU A 59 -15.65 -19.90 26.88
N PRO A 60 -15.40 -21.16 26.51
CA PRO A 60 -14.49 -22.03 27.25
C PRO A 60 -13.07 -21.45 27.39
N GLY A 61 -12.45 -21.62 28.55
CA GLY A 61 -11.08 -21.15 28.85
C GLY A 61 -9.97 -21.83 28.03
N THR A 62 -10.25 -23.00 27.47
CA THR A 62 -9.33 -23.82 26.66
C THR A 62 -9.35 -23.46 25.18
N ALA A 63 -10.08 -22.41 24.80
CA ALA A 63 -10.35 -22.10 23.40
C ALA A 63 -9.29 -21.18 22.75
N LEU A 64 -8.21 -20.86 23.46
CA LEU A 64 -7.07 -20.10 22.95
C LEU A 64 -5.88 -21.02 22.69
N ALA A 65 -5.21 -20.80 21.57
CA ALA A 65 -3.87 -21.33 21.31
C ALA A 65 -2.90 -20.16 21.13
N PHE A 66 -1.62 -20.37 21.43
CA PHE A 66 -0.59 -19.38 21.15
C PHE A 66 0.72 -20.05 20.73
N GLU A 67 1.53 -19.31 19.98
CA GLU A 67 2.89 -19.71 19.63
C GLU A 67 3.80 -18.48 19.55
N SER A 68 5.08 -18.71 19.84
CA SER A 68 6.12 -17.69 19.73
C SER A 68 6.98 -18.00 18.52
N ILE A 69 7.13 -17.01 17.64
CA ILE A 69 7.88 -17.12 16.40
C ILE A 69 9.00 -16.07 16.42
N ALA A 70 10.18 -16.41 15.93
CA ALA A 70 11.26 -15.44 15.72
C ALA A 70 11.63 -15.43 14.23
N ASP A 71 11.62 -14.25 13.60
CA ASP A 71 11.99 -14.08 12.20
C ASP A 71 12.48 -12.66 11.90
N GLY A 72 13.57 -12.56 11.13
CA GLY A 72 14.09 -11.29 10.62
C GLY A 72 14.46 -10.25 11.68
N GLY A 73 14.83 -10.66 12.90
CA GLY A 73 15.13 -9.75 14.01
C GLY A 73 13.90 -9.26 14.78
N ALA A 74 12.71 -9.76 14.46
CA ALA A 74 11.50 -9.57 15.25
C ALA A 74 11.03 -10.88 15.88
N ARG A 75 10.28 -10.73 16.97
CA ARG A 75 9.60 -11.79 17.70
C ARG A 75 8.12 -11.54 17.61
N TYR A 76 7.36 -12.60 17.35
CA TYR A 76 5.91 -12.56 17.18
C TYR A 76 5.29 -13.50 18.20
N THR A 77 4.37 -13.00 19.00
CA THR A 77 3.45 -13.85 19.76
C THR A 77 2.14 -13.89 18.99
N LEU A 78 1.85 -15.05 18.39
CA LEU A 78 0.63 -15.28 17.63
C LEU A 78 -0.37 -16.00 18.54
N ILE A 79 -1.56 -15.43 18.68
CA ILE A 79 -2.66 -15.98 19.48
C ILE A 79 -3.80 -16.30 18.53
N THR A 80 -4.24 -17.56 18.55
CA THR A 80 -5.41 -18.03 17.80
C THR A 80 -6.62 -18.03 18.72
N LEU A 81 -7.69 -17.39 18.28
CA LEU A 81 -8.95 -17.30 19.00
C LEU A 81 -9.93 -18.37 18.49
N PRO A 82 -11.06 -18.61 19.18
CA PRO A 82 -12.14 -19.42 18.64
C PRO A 82 -12.58 -18.92 17.26
N THR A 83 -13.06 -19.82 16.40
CA THR A 83 -13.52 -19.43 15.07
C THR A 83 -14.57 -18.30 15.15
N PRO A 84 -14.37 -17.17 14.46
CA PRO A 84 -15.30 -16.06 14.49
C PRO A 84 -16.61 -16.35 13.76
N GLU A 85 -17.72 -16.02 14.40
CA GLU A 85 -19.08 -16.24 13.90
C GLU A 85 -19.62 -14.98 13.21
N ALA A 86 -19.22 -13.79 13.68
CA ALA A 86 -19.69 -12.50 13.17
C ALA A 86 -18.55 -11.58 12.72
N VAL A 87 -18.89 -10.57 11.91
CA VAL A 87 -17.96 -9.50 11.49
C VAL A 87 -17.36 -8.82 12.73
N VAL A 88 -16.13 -8.33 12.63
CA VAL A 88 -15.31 -7.75 13.72
C VAL A 88 -14.85 -8.72 14.81
N GLU A 89 -15.29 -9.98 14.80
CA GLU A 89 -14.66 -11.00 15.65
C GLU A 89 -13.29 -11.40 15.07
N VAL A 90 -12.32 -11.64 15.95
CA VAL A 90 -10.92 -11.85 15.56
C VAL A 90 -10.61 -13.34 15.38
N PHE A 91 -9.94 -13.69 14.27
CA PHE A 91 -9.32 -15.00 14.05
C PHE A 91 -7.98 -15.12 14.81
N PHE A 92 -7.11 -14.14 14.59
CA PHE A 92 -5.74 -14.13 15.11
C PHE A 92 -5.35 -12.77 15.68
N ILE A 93 -4.53 -12.78 16.73
CA ILE A 93 -3.84 -11.60 17.27
C ILE A 93 -2.35 -11.84 17.12
N ALA A 94 -1.61 -10.86 16.61
CA ALA A 94 -0.15 -10.90 16.58
C ALA A 94 0.43 -9.70 17.35
N ILE A 95 1.31 -10.02 18.30
CA ILE A 95 2.08 -9.04 19.04
C ILE A 95 3.51 -9.12 18.50
N VAL A 96 3.91 -8.08 17.77
CA VAL A 96 5.22 -8.00 17.13
C VAL A 96 6.13 -7.18 18.01
N VAL A 97 7.34 -7.66 18.27
CA VAL A 97 8.37 -6.99 19.07
C VAL A 97 9.68 -7.06 18.29
N CYS A 98 10.19 -5.91 17.86
CA CYS A 98 11.53 -5.80 17.31
C CYS A 98 12.38 -5.00 18.29
N GLU A 99 13.49 -5.57 18.75
CA GLU A 99 14.38 -4.94 19.72
C GLU A 99 15.64 -4.35 19.07
N GLN A 100 16.07 -4.89 17.93
CA GLN A 100 17.30 -4.51 17.25
C GLN A 100 17.19 -4.72 15.72
N PRO A 101 17.83 -3.86 14.91
CA PRO A 101 18.41 -2.57 15.30
C PRO A 101 17.33 -1.49 15.56
N TYR A 102 16.06 -1.82 15.34
CA TYR A 102 14.94 -0.89 15.42
C TYR A 102 14.00 -1.31 16.53
N LYS A 103 13.87 -0.47 17.57
CA LYS A 103 12.99 -0.77 18.70
C LYS A 103 11.56 -0.34 18.40
N TYR A 104 10.69 -1.29 18.12
CA TYR A 104 9.26 -1.03 17.92
C TYR A 104 8.41 -2.25 18.28
N TYR A 105 7.11 -2.00 18.43
CA TYR A 105 6.12 -3.03 18.73
C TYR A 105 4.83 -2.76 17.96
N ARG A 106 4.06 -3.82 17.68
CA ARG A 106 2.79 -3.73 16.93
C ARG A 106 1.77 -4.68 17.53
N TYR A 107 0.52 -4.23 17.57
CA TYR A 107 -0.63 -5.05 17.96
C TYR A 107 -1.55 -5.20 16.76
N LEU A 108 -1.46 -6.36 16.11
CA LEU A 108 -2.16 -6.67 14.88
C LEU A 108 -3.27 -7.67 15.14
N VAL A 109 -4.38 -7.53 14.45
CA VAL A 109 -5.51 -8.46 14.52
C VAL A 109 -6.00 -8.79 13.12
N LEU A 110 -6.41 -10.04 12.89
CA LEU A 110 -7.16 -10.44 11.70
C LEU A 110 -8.64 -10.55 12.07
N GLU A 111 -9.43 -9.52 11.75
CA GLU A 111 -10.86 -9.48 12.04
C GLU A 111 -11.67 -10.11 10.91
N LYS A 112 -12.68 -10.92 11.21
CA LYS A 112 -13.64 -11.39 10.22
C LYS A 112 -14.29 -10.19 9.53
N CYS A 113 -14.22 -10.18 8.20
CA CYS A 113 -14.92 -9.19 7.40
C CYS A 113 -16.27 -9.72 6.92
N GLU A 114 -17.06 -8.83 6.34
CA GLU A 114 -18.34 -9.19 5.72
C GLU A 114 -18.11 -10.07 4.48
N GLU A 115 -18.88 -11.14 4.35
CA GLU A 115 -18.82 -12.04 3.21
C GLU A 115 -19.14 -11.28 1.91
N GLY A 116 -18.44 -11.62 0.82
CA GLY A 116 -18.67 -10.96 -0.48
C GLY A 116 -18.01 -9.59 -0.63
N ARG A 117 -17.31 -9.08 0.39
CA ARG A 117 -16.38 -7.96 0.18
C ARG A 117 -15.18 -8.42 -0.66
N VAL A 118 -15.20 -8.01 -1.92
CA VAL A 118 -14.07 -7.96 -2.87
C VAL A 118 -13.37 -9.30 -3.05
N GLY A 119 -13.94 -10.22 -3.84
CA GLY A 119 -13.21 -11.30 -4.54
C GLY A 119 -12.43 -12.33 -3.68
N ILE A 120 -12.42 -12.20 -2.36
CA ILE A 120 -11.56 -12.97 -1.45
C ILE A 120 -12.45 -13.91 -0.63
N GLY A 121 -13.09 -14.85 -1.31
CA GLY A 121 -13.84 -15.96 -0.72
C GLY A 121 -14.91 -15.60 0.33
N PRO A 122 -15.60 -16.62 0.89
CA PRO A 122 -16.61 -16.44 1.93
C PRO A 122 -16.04 -16.25 3.35
N SER A 123 -14.72 -16.42 3.56
CA SER A 123 -14.12 -16.47 4.91
C SER A 123 -13.01 -15.45 5.15
N ALA A 124 -12.94 -14.36 4.36
CA ALA A 124 -11.87 -13.38 4.53
C ALA A 124 -11.85 -12.71 5.91
N GLY A 125 -10.64 -12.40 6.35
CA GLY A 125 -10.36 -11.49 7.45
C GLY A 125 -9.68 -10.22 6.93
N VAL A 126 -9.83 -9.12 7.67
CA VAL A 126 -9.19 -7.84 7.41
C VAL A 126 -8.12 -7.57 8.47
N LEU A 127 -6.90 -7.30 8.00
CA LEU A 127 -5.76 -6.99 8.85
C LEU A 127 -5.91 -5.58 9.43
N CYS A 128 -5.97 -5.50 10.75
CA CYS A 128 -6.06 -4.26 11.49
C CYS A 128 -4.93 -4.13 12.50
N GLU A 129 -4.65 -2.91 12.89
CA GLU A 129 -3.65 -2.57 13.89
C GLU A 129 -4.23 -1.61 14.90
N TRP A 130 -3.91 -1.84 16.17
CA TRP A 130 -4.26 -0.95 17.27
C TRP A 130 -3.04 -0.20 17.79
N PHE A 131 -3.29 1.02 18.23
CA PHE A 131 -2.29 1.91 18.83
C PHE A 131 -2.56 2.11 20.32
N SER A 132 -1.55 2.63 21.03
CA SER A 132 -1.60 2.86 22.48
C SER A 132 -2.60 3.94 22.91
N ASP A 133 -2.95 4.86 22.01
CA ASP A 133 -4.00 5.87 22.23
C ASP A 133 -5.42 5.35 21.99
N GLY A 134 -5.54 4.06 21.67
CA GLY A 134 -6.79 3.40 21.33
C GLY A 134 -7.25 3.60 19.89
N GLY A 135 -6.47 4.32 19.07
CA GLY A 135 -6.68 4.41 17.63
C GLY A 135 -6.54 3.05 16.94
N ARG A 136 -7.13 2.94 15.75
CA ARG A 136 -7.11 1.72 14.95
C ARG A 136 -6.88 2.03 13.48
N ARG A 137 -5.91 1.37 12.86
CA ARG A 137 -5.66 1.43 11.41
C ARG A 137 -6.15 0.14 10.76
N ASN A 138 -7.00 0.28 9.75
CA ASN A 138 -7.31 -0.83 8.84
C ASN A 138 -6.29 -0.79 7.69
N HIS A 139 -5.49 -1.85 7.56
CA HIS A 139 -4.48 -1.95 6.49
C HIS A 139 -5.09 -2.27 5.13
N ASN A 140 -6.40 -2.57 5.12
CA ASN A 140 -7.16 -3.05 3.99
C ASN A 140 -6.55 -4.33 3.37
N TRP A 141 -5.77 -5.11 4.12
CA TRP A 141 -5.27 -6.40 3.63
C TRP A 141 -6.28 -7.47 3.99
N TYR A 142 -6.86 -8.09 2.96
CA TYR A 142 -7.91 -9.08 3.10
C TYR A 142 -7.33 -10.48 2.92
N LEU A 143 -7.26 -11.27 3.99
CA LEU A 143 -6.56 -12.55 4.00
C LEU A 143 -7.56 -13.68 4.20
N SER A 144 -7.37 -14.82 3.53
CA SER A 144 -7.97 -16.08 3.99
C SER A 144 -7.54 -16.30 5.45
N PRO A 145 -8.38 -16.88 6.34
CA PRO A 145 -8.09 -16.98 7.77
C PRO A 145 -7.16 -18.16 8.06
N GLU A 146 -6.18 -18.36 7.19
CA GLU A 146 -5.09 -19.31 7.34
C GLU A 146 -3.96 -18.62 8.09
N LYS A 147 -3.44 -19.33 9.09
CA LYS A 147 -2.43 -18.84 10.01
C LYS A 147 -1.15 -18.42 9.27
N GLU A 148 -0.79 -19.19 8.25
CA GLU A 148 0.39 -19.01 7.41
C GLU A 148 0.31 -17.74 6.56
N LEU A 149 -0.87 -17.40 6.04
CA LEU A 149 -1.09 -16.16 5.29
C LEU A 149 -1.07 -14.94 6.21
N PHE A 150 -1.67 -15.04 7.39
CA PHE A 150 -1.58 -13.98 8.40
C PHE A 150 -0.13 -13.74 8.83
N HIS A 151 0.62 -14.81 9.09
CA HIS A 151 2.04 -14.70 9.41
C HIS A 151 2.86 -14.09 8.27
N SER A 152 2.62 -14.51 7.02
CA SER A 152 3.30 -13.94 5.85
C SER A 152 3.03 -12.45 5.69
N ALA A 153 1.78 -12.01 5.91
CA ALA A 153 1.44 -10.59 5.94
C ALA A 153 2.23 -9.83 7.02
N ILE A 154 2.33 -10.37 8.24
CA ILE A 154 3.10 -9.73 9.32
C ILE A 154 4.58 -9.62 8.95
N LYS A 155 5.18 -10.67 8.36
CA LYS A 155 6.57 -10.66 7.88
C LYS A 155 6.80 -9.58 6.85
N GLU A 156 5.89 -9.43 5.90
CA GLU A 156 5.99 -8.39 4.87
C GLU A 156 5.94 -7.00 5.50
N MET A 157 5.05 -6.75 6.46
CA MET A 157 5.02 -5.45 7.14
C MET A 157 6.31 -5.19 7.92
N HIS A 158 6.85 -6.20 8.61
CA HIS A 158 8.14 -6.10 9.31
C HIS A 158 9.27 -5.80 8.33
N ARG A 159 9.28 -6.45 7.15
CA ARG A 159 10.25 -6.19 6.08
C ARG A 159 10.18 -4.74 5.61
N ARG A 160 8.98 -4.22 5.33
CA ARG A 160 8.78 -2.82 4.91
C ARG A 160 9.26 -1.85 5.97
N GLU A 161 8.93 -2.11 7.23
CA GLU A 161 9.36 -1.26 8.34
C GLU A 161 10.89 -1.26 8.49
N ARG A 162 11.54 -2.41 8.31
CA ARG A 162 13.01 -2.52 8.30
C ARG A 162 13.63 -1.68 7.18
N VAL A 163 13.13 -1.81 5.96
CA VAL A 163 13.59 -1.02 4.80
C VAL A 163 13.43 0.47 5.07
N ARG A 164 12.33 0.91 5.68
CA ARG A 164 12.13 2.31 6.08
C ARG A 164 13.23 2.81 7.00
N PHE A 165 13.54 2.06 8.05
CA PHE A 165 14.58 2.47 8.98
C PHE A 165 16.00 2.43 8.36
N GLU A 166 16.29 1.47 7.47
CA GLU A 166 17.53 1.43 6.70
C GLU A 166 17.69 2.68 5.81
N LEU A 167 16.56 3.24 5.34
CA LEU A 167 16.47 4.50 4.63
C LEU A 167 16.36 5.73 5.55
N GLY A 168 16.63 5.61 6.85
CA GLY A 168 16.57 6.73 7.80
C GLY A 168 15.17 7.33 7.99
N LEU A 169 14.11 6.65 7.51
CA LEU A 169 12.74 7.12 7.65
C LEU A 169 12.18 6.80 9.03
N ASN A 170 11.23 7.62 9.48
CA ASN A 170 10.50 7.35 10.71
C ASN A 170 9.58 6.13 10.57
N SER A 171 9.37 5.46 11.70
CA SER A 171 8.42 4.36 11.81
C SER A 171 7.02 4.76 11.37
N THR A 172 6.31 3.86 10.69
CA THR A 172 4.88 4.02 10.37
C THR A 172 3.98 4.07 11.62
N MET A 173 4.55 3.83 12.81
CA MET A 173 3.91 3.92 14.11
C MET A 173 4.02 5.31 14.75
N LYS A 174 5.03 6.12 14.38
CA LYS A 174 5.23 7.46 14.97
C LYS A 174 4.30 8.50 14.38
N SER A 175 3.84 8.33 13.14
CA SER A 175 2.73 9.10 12.59
C SER A 175 1.42 8.56 13.18
N LEU A 176 1.08 9.03 14.39
CA LEU A 176 -0.20 8.74 15.02
C LEU A 176 -1.34 8.99 14.02
N TRP A 177 -1.99 7.90 13.59
CA TRP A 177 -3.20 7.96 12.78
C TRP A 177 -4.26 8.75 13.57
N ASN A 178 -4.64 9.93 13.08
CA ASN A 178 -5.66 10.78 13.70
C ASN A 178 -7.03 10.50 13.04
N PRO A 179 -7.96 9.78 13.70
CA PRO A 179 -9.26 9.42 13.12
C PRO A 179 -10.12 10.62 12.68
N LYS A 180 -9.83 11.84 13.16
CA LYS A 180 -10.54 13.05 12.74
C LYS A 180 -10.23 13.48 11.29
N ARG A 181 -9.23 12.88 10.63
CA ARG A 181 -8.82 13.20 9.25
C ARG A 181 -9.64 12.49 8.18
N GLU A 182 -10.26 11.33 8.45
CA GLU A 182 -11.03 10.60 7.42
C GLU A 182 -12.47 11.10 7.24
N ASN A 183 -13.02 11.84 8.22
CA ASN A 183 -14.42 12.30 8.22
C ASN A 183 -14.61 13.83 8.04
N LYS A 184 -13.54 14.57 7.73
CA LYS A 184 -13.65 15.98 7.34
C LYS A 184 -12.95 16.19 6.00
N PRO A 185 -13.60 16.75 4.97
CA PRO A 185 -12.84 17.36 3.89
C PRO A 185 -12.06 18.52 4.51
N SER A 186 -10.76 18.31 4.74
CA SER A 186 -9.91 19.32 5.35
C SER A 186 -9.78 20.46 4.33
N LYS A 187 -10.04 21.69 4.75
CA LYS A 187 -9.76 22.90 3.94
C LYS A 187 -8.28 23.27 3.91
N ASN A 188 -7.45 22.58 4.70
CA ASN A 188 -6.01 22.79 4.82
C ASN A 188 -5.37 21.42 4.92
N ALA A 189 -4.89 20.92 3.77
CA ALA A 189 -4.14 19.69 3.70
C ALA A 189 -2.96 19.71 4.69
N THR A 190 -2.76 18.62 5.40
CA THR A 190 -1.69 18.45 6.40
C THR A 190 -0.38 18.00 5.74
N GLU A 191 0.79 18.13 6.40
CA GLU A 191 2.11 17.66 5.89
C GLU A 191 2.11 16.21 5.33
N GLU A 192 1.17 15.38 5.77
CA GLU A 192 1.00 14.00 5.28
C GLU A 192 0.22 13.92 3.95
N GLU A 193 -0.68 14.88 3.70
CA GLU A 193 -1.26 15.14 2.37
C GLU A 193 -0.21 15.80 1.44
N GLU A 194 0.74 16.57 1.99
CA GLU A 194 1.94 17.03 1.28
C GLU A 194 2.92 15.89 0.95
N PHE A 195 2.81 14.70 1.56
CA PHE A 195 3.63 13.51 1.27
C PHE A 195 3.05 12.60 0.17
N ARG A 196 1.73 12.65 -0.07
CA ARG A 196 1.07 11.91 -1.18
C ARG A 196 1.02 12.73 -2.48
N THR A 197 1.02 14.04 -2.31
CA THR A 197 1.15 15.01 -3.40
C THR A 197 2.45 14.86 -4.19
N PRO A 198 3.66 14.58 -3.65
CA PRO A 198 4.91 14.62 -4.39
C PRO A 198 5.05 13.52 -5.42
N HIS A 199 4.63 12.27 -5.19
CA HIS A 199 4.79 11.23 -6.23
C HIS A 199 3.82 11.41 -7.39
N ILE A 200 2.56 11.76 -7.09
CA ILE A 200 1.57 12.12 -8.10
C ILE A 200 1.95 13.43 -8.78
N TYR A 201 2.41 14.45 -8.04
CA TYR A 201 2.92 15.70 -8.58
C TYR A 201 4.21 15.48 -9.39
N TYR A 202 5.09 14.59 -8.97
CA TYR A 202 6.32 14.29 -9.68
C TYR A 202 5.99 13.56 -10.98
N ALA A 203 5.06 12.60 -10.94
CA ALA A 203 4.57 11.89 -12.11
C ALA A 203 3.74 12.77 -13.06
N MET A 204 2.90 13.67 -12.54
CA MET A 204 1.92 14.47 -13.31
C MET A 204 2.40 15.87 -13.68
N VAL A 205 3.31 16.45 -12.90
CA VAL A 205 3.75 17.85 -13.03
C VAL A 205 5.24 17.88 -13.31
N ALA A 206 6.08 17.42 -12.38
CA ALA A 206 7.53 17.59 -12.50
C ALA A 206 8.12 16.83 -13.69
N VAL A 207 7.70 15.58 -13.92
CA VAL A 207 8.18 14.77 -15.05
C VAL A 207 7.67 15.33 -16.38
N PRO A 208 6.36 15.60 -16.60
CA PRO A 208 5.90 16.24 -17.82
C PRO A 208 6.50 17.62 -18.06
N GLU A 209 6.72 18.43 -17.03
CA GLU A 209 7.40 19.73 -17.14
C GLU A 209 8.87 19.57 -17.53
N ALA A 210 9.61 18.64 -16.91
CA ALA A 210 10.99 18.34 -17.27
C ALA A 210 11.09 17.77 -18.69
N LEU A 211 10.17 16.89 -19.07
CA LEU A 211 10.05 16.34 -20.43
C LEU A 211 9.77 17.46 -21.43
N ASN A 212 8.80 18.32 -21.16
CA ASN A 212 8.45 19.44 -22.02
C ASN A 212 9.62 20.41 -22.12
N ALA A 213 10.31 20.73 -21.02
CA ALA A 213 11.51 21.55 -21.04
C ALA A 213 12.60 20.92 -21.93
N LEU A 214 12.89 19.62 -21.78
CA LEU A 214 13.86 18.87 -22.59
C LEU A 214 13.47 18.78 -24.09
N LEU A 215 12.17 18.69 -24.38
CA LEU A 215 11.62 18.64 -25.73
C LEU A 215 11.59 20.02 -26.39
N ASN A 216 11.53 21.10 -25.61
CA ASN A 216 11.44 22.48 -26.08
C ASN A 216 12.77 23.25 -25.99
N SER A 217 13.78 22.75 -25.26
CA SER A 217 15.02 23.49 -24.98
C SER A 217 16.01 23.58 -26.14
N GLU A 218 15.78 22.91 -27.28
CA GLU A 218 16.60 23.10 -28.48
C GLU A 218 15.74 23.07 -29.75
N GLY A 219 16.05 23.98 -30.68
CA GLY A 219 15.26 24.29 -31.87
C GLY A 219 14.81 23.09 -32.69
N SER A 220 13.51 23.06 -32.97
CA SER A 220 12.84 22.31 -34.03
C SER A 220 13.29 20.85 -34.20
N PHE A 221 12.49 19.91 -33.70
CA PHE A 221 12.33 18.63 -34.40
C PHE A 221 12.12 18.94 -35.90
N PRO A 222 12.99 18.47 -36.82
CA PRO A 222 12.71 18.62 -38.23
C PRO A 222 11.40 17.88 -38.50
N ARG A 223 10.35 18.66 -38.81
CA ARG A 223 9.08 18.10 -39.29
C ARG A 223 9.34 17.59 -40.71
N GLY A 224 9.62 16.30 -40.83
CA GLY A 224 9.74 15.60 -42.11
C GLY A 224 11.00 14.72 -42.24
N GLU A 225 10.81 13.40 -42.03
CA GLU A 225 11.59 12.23 -42.51
C GLU A 225 13.09 12.05 -42.15
N PRO A 226 13.68 10.83 -42.28
CA PRO A 226 13.25 9.54 -41.75
C PRO A 226 14.46 8.77 -41.15
N ASP A 227 15.25 9.38 -40.27
CA ASP A 227 16.33 8.65 -39.59
C ASP A 227 16.07 8.59 -38.09
N LEU A 228 15.01 7.85 -37.75
CA LEU A 228 14.68 7.47 -36.38
C LEU A 228 15.89 6.83 -35.68
N ALA A 229 16.80 6.16 -36.40
CA ALA A 229 18.00 5.55 -35.81
C ALA A 229 19.04 6.60 -35.38
N LYS A 230 19.34 7.61 -36.21
CA LYS A 230 20.22 8.74 -35.81
C LYS A 230 19.58 9.67 -34.78
N ALA A 231 18.27 9.87 -34.84
CA ALA A 231 17.55 10.59 -33.81
C ALA A 231 17.61 9.82 -32.48
N ARG A 232 17.46 8.48 -32.51
CA ARG A 232 17.62 7.57 -31.36
C ARG A 232 19.04 7.63 -30.78
N GLU A 233 20.08 7.55 -31.60
CA GLU A 233 21.50 7.57 -31.17
C GLU A 233 21.90 8.89 -30.50
N LYS A 234 21.40 10.03 -30.99
CA LYS A 234 21.59 11.35 -30.36
C LYS A 234 20.70 11.56 -29.12
N LEU A 235 19.52 10.94 -29.05
CA LEU A 235 18.63 11.01 -27.90
C LEU A 235 19.19 10.23 -26.70
N THR A 236 19.78 9.05 -26.91
CA THR A 236 20.05 8.11 -25.80
C THR A 236 21.19 8.52 -24.88
N ALA A 237 22.29 9.10 -25.36
CA ALA A 237 23.45 9.34 -24.49
C ALA A 237 23.42 10.70 -23.76
N ASN A 238 23.17 11.80 -24.50
CA ASN A 238 23.24 13.16 -23.92
C ASN A 238 21.95 13.54 -23.20
N LYS A 239 20.78 13.14 -23.73
CA LYS A 239 19.50 13.49 -23.10
C LYS A 239 19.13 12.59 -21.94
N ALA A 240 19.54 11.31 -21.91
CA ALA A 240 19.40 10.49 -20.70
C ALA A 240 20.18 11.12 -19.54
N LYS A 241 21.44 11.53 -19.76
CA LYS A 241 22.23 12.23 -18.74
C LYS A 241 21.63 13.59 -18.33
N GLN A 242 21.09 14.37 -19.28
CA GLN A 242 20.40 15.63 -18.96
C GLN A 242 19.08 15.41 -18.21
N LEU A 243 18.33 14.38 -18.59
CA LEU A 243 17.09 13.98 -17.92
C LEU A 243 17.40 13.43 -16.53
N ASP A 244 18.41 12.59 -16.36
CA ASP A 244 18.90 12.13 -15.05
C ASP A 244 19.31 13.32 -14.20
N ASN A 245 19.99 14.32 -14.77
CA ASN A 245 20.34 15.55 -14.05
C ASN A 245 19.11 16.39 -13.68
N LEU A 246 18.11 16.52 -14.56
CA LEU A 246 16.88 17.26 -14.30
C LEU A 246 16.00 16.52 -13.28
N LEU A 247 15.86 15.21 -13.41
CA LEU A 247 15.19 14.34 -12.45
C LEU A 247 15.91 14.38 -11.11
N ALA A 248 17.25 14.31 -11.09
CA ALA A 248 18.05 14.45 -9.88
C ALA A 248 17.93 15.85 -9.26
N GLN A 249 17.83 16.91 -10.06
CA GLN A 249 17.58 18.28 -9.56
C GLN A 249 16.17 18.42 -8.98
N GLN A 250 15.15 17.88 -9.64
CA GLN A 250 13.77 17.88 -9.14
C GLN A 250 13.61 16.96 -7.93
N TRP A 251 14.32 15.83 -7.90
CA TRP A 251 14.40 14.90 -6.77
C TRP A 251 15.14 15.53 -5.60
N LYS A 252 16.25 16.24 -5.86
CA LYS A 252 16.96 17.04 -4.86
C LYS A 252 16.09 18.15 -4.30
N ARG A 253 15.29 18.83 -5.13
CA ARG A 253 14.27 19.79 -4.67
C ARG A 253 13.16 19.11 -3.84
N ALA A 254 12.77 17.88 -4.19
CA ALA A 254 11.86 17.08 -3.39
C ALA A 254 12.50 16.67 -2.03
N HIS A 255 13.81 16.40 -2.00
CA HIS A 255 14.59 16.12 -0.79
C HIS A 255 14.91 17.38 0.04
N GLU A 256 15.02 18.56 -0.57
CA GLU A 256 15.11 19.85 0.14
C GLU A 256 13.79 20.15 0.88
N ILE A 257 12.68 19.51 0.49
CA ILE A 257 11.38 19.53 1.18
C ILE A 257 11.26 18.35 2.18
N SER A 258 12.12 17.32 2.16
CA SER A 258 12.19 16.29 3.20
C SER A 258 13.47 15.44 3.13
N PHE A 259 14.16 15.35 4.28
CA PHE A 259 15.29 14.49 4.68
C PHE A 259 16.73 15.00 4.42
N PRO A 260 17.48 15.35 5.50
CA PRO A 260 18.93 15.45 5.48
C PRO A 260 19.55 14.08 5.81
N ASN A 261 20.40 13.55 4.93
CA ASN A 261 21.37 12.45 5.16
C ASN A 261 20.91 10.99 4.97
N THR A 262 20.67 10.55 3.73
CA THR A 262 20.76 9.13 3.37
C THR A 262 21.65 8.96 2.13
N SER A 263 22.86 8.43 2.32
CA SER A 263 23.87 8.21 1.27
C SER A 263 23.67 6.94 0.43
N THR A 264 22.50 6.31 0.53
CA THR A 264 22.09 5.14 -0.25
C THR A 264 20.87 5.50 -1.10
N SER A 265 20.97 6.55 -1.93
CA SER A 265 19.92 6.82 -2.91
C SER A 265 19.96 5.69 -3.95
N LYS A 266 19.06 4.72 -3.85
CA LYS A 266 18.64 3.95 -5.02
C LYS A 266 18.10 4.98 -6.00
N SER A 267 18.89 5.34 -7.00
CA SER A 267 18.61 6.43 -7.92
C SER A 267 17.40 6.08 -8.78
N LEU A 268 16.55 7.07 -9.05
CA LEU A 268 15.63 7.00 -10.19
C LEU A 268 16.41 6.60 -11.43
N HIS A 269 15.89 5.66 -12.22
CA HIS A 269 16.48 5.27 -13.48
C HIS A 269 15.51 5.58 -14.62
N ALA A 270 15.93 6.36 -15.60
CA ALA A 270 15.12 6.70 -16.75
C ALA A 270 15.74 6.09 -18.02
N GLU A 271 14.94 5.38 -18.82
CA GLU A 271 15.38 4.80 -20.09
C GLU A 271 14.33 4.91 -21.18
N LEU A 272 14.77 4.90 -22.42
CA LEU A 272 13.86 4.87 -23.57
C LEU A 272 13.49 3.43 -23.87
N VAL A 273 12.19 3.17 -23.99
CA VAL A 273 11.65 1.88 -24.40
C VAL A 273 10.85 2.03 -25.69
N ASP A 274 11.10 1.10 -26.61
CA ASP A 274 10.40 1.02 -27.89
C ASP A 274 9.23 0.05 -27.76
N LEU A 275 8.01 0.58 -27.82
CA LEU A 275 6.79 -0.22 -27.88
C LEU A 275 6.24 -0.14 -29.31
N THR A 276 5.42 -1.11 -29.71
CA THR A 276 4.91 -1.20 -31.08
C THR A 276 4.18 0.06 -31.57
N VAL A 277 3.68 0.88 -30.65
CA VAL A 277 2.94 2.12 -30.93
C VAL A 277 3.78 3.39 -30.81
N GLY A 278 5.06 3.30 -30.44
CA GLY A 278 5.95 4.45 -30.34
C GLY A 278 7.02 4.32 -29.26
N ILE A 279 7.81 5.39 -29.11
CA ILE A 279 8.87 5.50 -28.11
C ILE A 279 8.31 6.09 -26.83
N PHE A 280 8.64 5.47 -25.70
CA PHE A 280 8.26 5.92 -24.37
C PHE A 280 9.52 6.16 -23.52
N LEU A 281 9.40 7.06 -22.56
CA LEU A 281 10.30 7.17 -21.44
C LEU A 281 9.75 6.29 -20.31
N LEU A 282 10.52 5.28 -19.93
CA LEU A 282 10.29 4.49 -18.73
C LEU A 282 11.08 5.10 -17.57
N ILE A 283 10.41 5.41 -16.47
CA ILE A 283 11.03 5.81 -15.21
C ILE A 283 10.80 4.70 -14.20
N SER A 284 11.90 4.14 -13.69
CA SER A 284 11.91 3.17 -12.59
C SER A 284 12.12 3.92 -11.28
N PHE A 285 11.18 3.75 -10.36
CA PHE A 285 11.25 4.28 -9.02
C PHE A 285 12.00 3.33 -8.10
N PRO A 286 12.49 3.81 -6.94
CA PRO A 286 12.89 2.94 -5.85
C PRO A 286 11.74 1.99 -5.48
N GLU A 287 12.09 0.84 -4.89
CA GLU A 287 11.09 -0.13 -4.41
C GLU A 287 10.05 0.57 -3.53
N PRO A 288 8.75 0.52 -3.91
CA PRO A 288 7.64 1.06 -3.14
C PRO A 288 7.67 0.62 -1.68
N ILE A 289 7.53 1.58 -0.78
CA ILE A 289 7.48 1.39 0.66
C ILE A 289 6.03 1.35 1.14
N GLU A 290 5.18 2.24 0.61
CA GLU A 290 3.75 2.32 0.94
C GLU A 290 2.86 2.45 -0.30
N ALA A 291 1.62 1.97 -0.23
CA ALA A 291 0.67 2.10 -1.33
C ALA A 291 -0.12 3.44 -1.29
N PRO A 292 -0.41 4.08 -2.43
CA PRO A 292 0.08 3.76 -3.76
C PRO A 292 1.43 4.44 -4.00
N GLU A 293 2.41 3.64 -4.37
CA GLU A 293 3.69 4.11 -4.89
C GLU A 293 3.97 3.32 -6.19
N PRO A 294 4.32 4.02 -7.29
CA PRO A 294 4.63 3.36 -8.55
C PRO A 294 6.00 2.69 -8.47
N PHE A 295 6.11 1.48 -9.03
CA PHE A 295 7.38 0.85 -9.38
C PHE A 295 7.93 1.46 -10.68
N PHE A 296 7.02 1.65 -11.64
CA PHE A 296 7.35 2.11 -12.98
C PHE A 296 6.34 3.15 -13.45
N MET A 297 6.84 4.12 -14.20
CA MET A 297 6.02 5.05 -14.95
C MET A 297 6.47 5.07 -16.40
N LEU A 298 5.51 5.01 -17.30
CA LEU A 298 5.72 5.04 -18.73
C LEU A 298 5.09 6.30 -19.30
N CYS A 299 5.92 7.17 -19.87
CA CYS A 299 5.53 8.44 -20.48
C CYS A 299 5.72 8.38 -22.01
N PRO A 300 4.68 8.51 -22.83
CA PRO A 300 4.83 8.54 -24.28
C PRO A 300 5.62 9.78 -24.72
N LEU A 301 6.62 9.59 -25.61
CA LEU A 301 7.40 10.68 -26.20
C LEU A 301 6.96 11.06 -27.62
N ASP A 302 6.19 10.19 -28.27
CA ASP A 302 5.89 10.35 -29.69
C ASP A 302 4.69 11.28 -29.95
N LYS A 303 4.87 12.20 -30.92
CA LYS A 303 3.81 13.04 -31.49
C LYS A 303 2.90 12.26 -32.44
N ALA A 304 3.24 11.03 -32.82
CA ALA A 304 2.46 10.16 -33.69
C ALA A 304 1.00 9.96 -33.21
N PHE A 305 0.72 10.20 -31.93
CA PHE A 305 -0.65 10.19 -31.39
C PHE A 305 -1.49 11.45 -31.69
N GLY A 306 -0.97 12.42 -32.46
CA GLY A 306 -1.76 13.38 -33.24
C GLY A 306 -2.57 14.46 -32.50
N LYS A 307 -2.78 14.39 -31.18
CA LYS A 307 -3.45 15.44 -30.37
C LYS A 307 -2.97 15.38 -28.92
N LYS A 308 -2.48 16.50 -28.36
CA LYS A 308 -2.15 16.76 -26.92
C LYS A 308 -1.94 15.49 -26.05
N THR A 309 -1.06 14.58 -26.48
CA THR A 309 -0.83 13.30 -25.79
C THR A 309 0.11 13.41 -24.60
N ASN A 310 0.65 14.61 -24.37
CA ASN A 310 1.55 14.92 -23.26
C ASN A 310 0.91 14.77 -21.87
N ASN A 311 -0.36 14.34 -21.79
CA ASN A 311 -1.13 14.28 -20.55
C ASN A 311 -1.46 12.86 -20.10
N VAL A 312 -1.03 11.82 -20.84
CA VAL A 312 -1.28 10.42 -20.45
C VAL A 312 0.01 9.79 -19.97
N ILE A 313 0.00 9.29 -18.73
CA ILE A 313 1.06 8.44 -18.20
C ILE A 313 0.46 7.10 -17.78
N TYR A 314 1.28 6.06 -17.86
CA TYR A 314 0.91 4.73 -17.37
C TYR A 314 1.77 4.39 -16.17
N LEU A 315 1.17 3.87 -15.11
CA LEU A 315 1.85 3.52 -13.88
C LEU A 315 1.68 2.02 -13.62
N ALA A 316 2.74 1.39 -13.15
CA ALA A 316 2.64 0.12 -12.43
C ALA A 316 2.83 0.43 -10.95
N GLU A 317 1.82 0.23 -10.13
CA GLU A 317 1.84 0.65 -8.72
C GLU A 317 1.22 -0.38 -7.77
N LEU A 318 1.62 -0.34 -6.51
CA LEU A 318 0.97 -1.14 -5.47
C LEU A 318 -0.43 -0.56 -5.18
N PRO A 319 -1.51 -1.32 -5.36
CA PRO A 319 -2.83 -0.88 -4.94
C PRO A 319 -2.89 -0.71 -3.42
N ARG A 320 -3.61 0.30 -2.93
CA ARG A 320 -3.96 0.35 -1.51
C ARG A 320 -4.87 -0.80 -1.16
N GLY A 321 -4.52 -1.55 -0.12
CA GLY A 321 -5.47 -2.48 0.47
C GLY A 321 -5.74 -3.73 -0.37
N ARG A 322 -4.70 -4.29 -1.00
CA ARG A 322 -4.75 -5.66 -1.50
C ARG A 322 -3.56 -6.42 -0.95
N SER A 323 -3.86 -7.60 -0.39
CA SER A 323 -2.91 -8.52 0.21
C SER A 323 -2.15 -9.37 -0.79
N ASN A 324 -2.67 -9.51 -2.02
CA ASN A 324 -2.16 -10.47 -2.99
C ASN A 324 -1.00 -9.94 -3.83
N PHE A 325 -0.41 -8.80 -3.47
CA PHE A 325 0.74 -8.21 -4.16
C PHE A 325 0.53 -7.88 -5.65
N GLU A 326 -0.67 -8.09 -6.20
CA GLU A 326 -1.02 -7.73 -7.57
C GLU A 326 -0.71 -6.27 -7.81
N VAL A 327 0.18 -6.01 -8.75
CA VAL A 327 0.50 -4.66 -9.17
C VAL A 327 -0.56 -4.22 -10.13
N ILE A 328 -1.17 -3.07 -9.87
CA ILE A 328 -2.16 -2.51 -10.78
C ILE A 328 -1.45 -1.70 -11.86
N ILE A 329 -1.90 -1.86 -13.09
CA ILE A 329 -1.55 -0.97 -14.18
C ILE A 329 -2.63 0.09 -14.24
N SER A 330 -2.23 1.34 -14.09
CA SER A 330 -3.13 2.47 -14.20
C SER A 330 -2.72 3.40 -15.32
N ARG A 331 -3.71 4.10 -15.84
CA ARG A 331 -3.61 5.18 -16.81
C ARG A 331 -4.08 6.44 -16.14
N LEU A 332 -3.24 7.45 -16.15
CA LEU A 332 -3.55 8.75 -15.59
C LEU A 332 -3.56 9.78 -16.71
N GLU A 333 -4.70 10.44 -16.88
CA GLU A 333 -4.89 11.53 -17.82
C GLU A 333 -5.09 12.84 -17.06
N ALA A 334 -4.35 13.89 -17.41
CA ALA A 334 -4.45 15.18 -16.71
C ALA A 334 -5.88 15.76 -16.68
N ASP A 335 -6.70 15.49 -17.70
CA ASP A 335 -8.07 15.99 -17.84
C ASP A 335 -9.16 14.95 -17.55
N LYS A 336 -8.85 13.65 -17.68
CA LYS A 336 -9.83 12.57 -17.45
C LYS A 336 -9.63 11.80 -16.15
N GLY A 337 -8.57 12.11 -15.41
CA GLY A 337 -8.27 11.49 -14.14
C GLY A 337 -7.66 10.10 -14.28
N TYR A 338 -7.89 9.29 -13.28
CA TYR A 338 -7.21 8.01 -13.06
C TYR A 338 -8.10 6.83 -13.48
N ALA A 339 -7.56 5.89 -14.24
CA ALA A 339 -8.23 4.67 -14.66
C ALA A 339 -7.34 3.45 -14.46
N ILE A 340 -7.84 2.38 -13.84
CA ILE A 340 -7.11 1.11 -13.76
C ILE A 340 -7.33 0.36 -15.08
N LEU A 341 -6.24 -0.05 -15.72
CA LEU A 341 -6.25 -0.83 -16.95
C LEU A 341 -6.31 -2.34 -16.67
N GLY A 342 -5.69 -2.79 -15.58
CA GLY A 342 -5.71 -4.18 -15.11
C GLY A 342 -4.65 -4.44 -14.05
N SER A 343 -4.18 -5.68 -13.94
CA SER A 343 -3.10 -6.07 -13.03
C SER A 343 -2.02 -6.91 -13.68
N LEU A 344 -0.88 -7.02 -12.97
CA LEU A 344 0.18 -7.97 -13.22
C LEU A 344 0.41 -8.83 -11.97
N GLU A 345 0.74 -10.11 -12.17
CA GLU A 345 1.09 -11.04 -11.10
C GLU A 345 2.42 -10.68 -10.41
N ASP A 346 3.36 -10.11 -11.18
CA ASP A 346 4.62 -9.57 -10.69
C ASP A 346 4.89 -8.17 -11.28
N CYS A 347 5.89 -7.47 -10.73
CA CYS A 347 6.27 -6.15 -11.24
C CYS A 347 7.77 -6.09 -11.48
N THR A 348 8.21 -6.89 -12.43
CA THR A 348 9.52 -6.65 -13.05
C THR A 348 9.35 -5.60 -14.15
N LYS A 349 10.47 -4.95 -14.51
CA LYS A 349 10.49 -4.03 -15.65
C LYS A 349 10.00 -4.74 -16.92
N ASP A 350 10.44 -5.96 -17.14
CA ASP A 350 10.14 -6.71 -18.36
C ASP A 350 8.66 -7.10 -18.42
N THR A 351 8.08 -7.58 -17.31
CA THR A 351 6.64 -7.88 -17.27
C THR A 351 5.77 -6.65 -17.43
N PHE A 352 6.16 -5.50 -16.86
CA PHE A 352 5.46 -4.25 -17.13
C PHE A 352 5.53 -3.83 -18.60
N ILE A 353 6.72 -3.88 -19.21
CA ILE A 353 6.90 -3.55 -20.64
C ILE A 353 6.07 -4.50 -21.52
N GLN A 354 6.11 -5.81 -21.26
CA GLN A 354 5.35 -6.79 -22.04
C GLN A 354 3.83 -6.60 -21.89
N GLY A 355 3.35 -6.36 -20.67
CA GLY A 355 1.96 -6.03 -20.42
C GLY A 355 1.51 -4.80 -21.21
N MET A 356 2.31 -3.73 -21.20
CA MET A 356 2.01 -2.52 -21.98
C MET A 356 2.05 -2.78 -23.50
N LYS A 357 2.95 -3.63 -24.00
CA LYS A 357 2.95 -4.05 -25.43
C LYS A 357 1.65 -4.76 -25.79
N GLY A 358 1.21 -5.71 -24.96
CA GLY A 358 -0.05 -6.41 -25.15
C GLY A 358 -1.24 -5.45 -25.21
N PHE A 359 -1.33 -4.54 -24.23
CA PHE A 359 -2.36 -3.51 -24.17
C PHE A 359 -2.43 -2.65 -25.44
N PHE A 360 -1.27 -2.18 -25.91
CA PHE A 360 -1.21 -1.37 -27.13
C PHE A 360 -1.49 -2.16 -28.42
N GLN A 361 -1.38 -3.49 -28.37
CA GLN A 361 -1.80 -4.39 -29.45
C GLN A 361 -3.29 -4.79 -29.34
N GLY A 362 -4.02 -4.22 -28.37
CA GLY A 362 -5.44 -4.50 -28.17
C GLY A 362 -5.72 -5.74 -27.32
N GLN A 363 -4.71 -6.30 -26.64
CA GLN A 363 -4.94 -7.33 -25.64
C GLN A 363 -5.50 -6.66 -24.37
N GLU A 364 -6.53 -7.26 -23.80
CA GLU A 364 -7.01 -6.82 -22.49
C GLU A 364 -6.05 -7.31 -21.41
N PHE A 365 -5.78 -6.47 -20.42
CA PHE A 365 -5.19 -6.98 -19.18
C PHE A 365 -6.21 -7.86 -18.48
N ASP A 366 -5.72 -8.82 -17.70
CA ASP A 366 -6.57 -9.47 -16.71
C ASP A 366 -7.21 -8.39 -15.84
N GLN A 367 -8.53 -8.48 -15.70
CA GLN A 367 -9.32 -7.58 -14.86
C GLN A 367 -9.35 -8.17 -13.45
N PRO A 368 -8.72 -7.55 -12.45
CA PRO A 368 -8.86 -8.03 -11.10
C PRO A 368 -10.31 -8.07 -10.64
N ALA A 369 -10.70 -9.19 -10.03
CA ALA A 369 -11.99 -9.30 -9.38
C ALA A 369 -12.21 -8.13 -8.39
N GLY A 370 -13.39 -7.51 -8.44
CA GLY A 370 -13.80 -6.46 -7.50
C GLY A 370 -13.22 -5.04 -7.72
N ILE A 371 -12.65 -4.73 -8.90
CA ILE A 371 -12.13 -3.38 -9.23
C ILE A 371 -13.21 -2.29 -9.24
N LEU A 372 -14.40 -2.59 -9.78
CA LEU A 372 -15.44 -1.59 -10.02
C LEU A 372 -15.93 -0.91 -8.72
N ASP A 373 -16.01 -1.64 -7.62
CA ASP A 373 -16.49 -1.12 -6.34
C ASP A 373 -15.44 -0.25 -5.61
N HIS A 374 -14.16 -0.60 -5.75
CA HIS A 374 -13.05 0.20 -5.21
C HIS A 374 -12.88 1.52 -5.99
N LEU A 375 -13.05 1.47 -7.31
CA LEU A 375 -13.03 2.66 -8.19
C LEU A 375 -14.15 3.65 -7.87
N GLN A 376 -15.36 3.16 -7.59
CA GLN A 376 -16.45 4.04 -7.13
C GLN A 376 -16.12 4.72 -5.81
N THR A 377 -15.34 4.08 -4.95
CA THR A 377 -14.92 4.63 -3.66
C THR A 377 -13.85 5.70 -3.84
N ILE A 378 -12.76 5.41 -4.55
CA ILE A 378 -11.67 6.38 -4.82
C ILE A 378 -12.19 7.61 -5.57
N ALA A 379 -12.97 7.40 -6.62
CA ALA A 379 -13.44 8.51 -7.46
C ALA A 379 -14.50 9.39 -6.77
N ARG A 380 -15.22 8.85 -5.77
CA ARG A 380 -16.04 9.66 -4.84
C ARG A 380 -15.17 10.43 -3.84
N THR A 381 -14.15 9.80 -3.27
CA THR A 381 -13.24 10.42 -2.29
C THR A 381 -12.47 11.60 -2.85
N PHE A 382 -12.04 11.54 -4.12
CA PHE A 382 -11.29 12.63 -4.77
C PHE A 382 -12.15 13.57 -5.61
N GLY A 383 -13.48 13.42 -5.61
CA GLY A 383 -14.39 14.31 -6.35
C GLY A 383 -14.23 14.26 -7.88
N VAL A 384 -13.62 13.21 -8.42
CA VAL A 384 -13.25 13.07 -9.85
C VAL A 384 -14.44 12.61 -10.70
N LEU A 385 -15.48 12.02 -10.10
CA LEU A 385 -16.70 11.63 -10.82
C LEU A 385 -17.79 12.72 -10.77
N LYS A 386 -17.92 13.50 -11.86
CA LYS A 386 -19.24 14.05 -12.24
C LYS A 386 -20.06 12.92 -12.86
N SER A 387 -20.84 12.23 -12.02
CA SER A 387 -21.95 11.31 -12.39
C SER A 387 -21.80 10.50 -13.68
N LEU A 388 -21.24 9.28 -13.58
CA LEU A 388 -21.51 8.25 -14.58
C LEU A 388 -22.95 7.74 -14.37
N GLN A 389 -23.91 8.28 -15.13
CA GLN A 389 -25.16 7.53 -15.34
C GLN A 389 -24.90 6.46 -16.40
N PRO A 390 -25.33 5.21 -16.18
CA PRO A 390 -25.23 4.18 -17.20
C PRO A 390 -26.05 4.63 -18.42
N LYS A 391 -25.36 4.77 -19.57
CA LYS A 391 -26.06 4.91 -20.85
C LYS A 391 -26.87 3.63 -21.04
N LYS A 392 -28.20 3.75 -21.05
CA LYS A 392 -29.07 2.66 -21.50
C LYS A 392 -28.61 2.27 -22.92
N GLN A 393 -28.11 1.05 -23.07
CA GLN A 393 -27.93 0.45 -24.39
C GLN A 393 -29.32 0.35 -25.03
N LYS A 394 -29.44 0.86 -26.26
CA LYS A 394 -30.60 0.67 -27.12
C LYS A 394 -30.35 -0.52 -28.02
#